data_AF-A0A352RX18-F1
#
_entry.id   AF-A0A352RX18-F1
#
_cell.length_a   1.000
_cell.length_b   1.000
_cell.length_c   1.000
_cell.angle_alpha   90.00
_cell.angle_beta   90.00
_cell.angle_gamma   90.00
#
_symmetry.space_group_name_H-M   'P 1'
#
loop_
_entity.id
_entity.type
_entity.pdbx_description
1 polymer ?
#
loop_
_entity_poly.entity_id
_entity_poly.type
_entity_poly.pdbx_seq_one_letter_code
_entity_poly.pdbx_strand_id
1 'polypeptide(L)' 'VSRSGATPLPSRQEALQRVIAHTPVDSTVVLASTGFCGRELYALDDRPNQLYMVGSMGCLTPFAA' A
#
# COMPACT_ATOMS: atom_id res chain seq x y z
N VAL A 1 2.21 1.52 32.41
CA VAL A 1 2.80 2.73 31.77
C VAL A 1 1.83 3.23 30.71
N SER A 2 1.05 4.25 31.03
CA SER A 2 0.19 4.92 30.05
C SER A 2 1.03 5.99 29.35
N ARG A 3 1.31 5.82 28.06
CA ARG A 3 2.04 6.82 27.26
C ARG A 3 1.08 7.93 26.87
N SER A 4 0.82 8.84 27.80
CA SER A 4 0.15 10.11 27.52
C SER A 4 1.12 11.00 26.74
N GLY A 5 0.85 11.22 25.45
CA GLY A 5 1.65 12.07 24.56
C GLY A 5 1.95 11.50 23.16
N ALA A 6 1.53 10.27 22.84
CA ALA A 6 1.76 9.70 21.51
C ALA A 6 0.66 10.15 20.53
N THR A 7 1.07 10.70 19.38
CA THR A 7 0.16 10.91 18.24
C THR A 7 -0.53 9.57 17.92
N PRO A 8 -1.86 9.54 17.75
CA PRO A 8 -2.54 8.32 17.36
C PRO A 8 -1.94 7.76 16.07
N LEU A 9 -1.75 6.44 16.02
CA LEU A 9 -1.29 5.78 14.80
C LEU A 9 -2.33 6.01 13.69
N PRO A 10 -1.89 6.21 12.43
CA PRO A 10 -2.83 6.37 11.33
C PRO A 10 -3.67 5.12 11.18
N SER A 11 -4.94 5.31 10.82
CA SER A 11 -5.74 4.23 10.26
C SER A 11 -5.07 3.67 9.01
N ARG A 12 -5.43 2.43 8.67
CA ARG A 12 -4.96 1.75 7.47
C ARG A 12 -5.24 2.59 6.21
N GLN A 13 -6.42 3.18 6.12
CA GLN A 13 -6.81 4.03 5.00
C GLN A 13 -5.94 5.28 4.90
N GLU A 14 -5.69 5.99 6.02
CA GLU A 14 -4.79 7.16 6.04
C GLU A 14 -3.36 6.79 5.64
N ALA A 15 -2.87 5.62 6.05
CA ALA A 15 -1.56 5.13 5.64
C ALA A 15 -1.49 4.87 4.12
N LEU A 16 -2.51 4.22 3.53
CA LEU A 16 -2.55 3.95 2.09
C LEU A 16 -2.72 5.22 1.26
N GLN A 17 -3.51 6.20 1.73
CA GLN A 17 -3.61 7.52 1.10
C GLN A 17 -2.25 8.24 1.07
N ARG A 18 -1.45 8.13 2.13
CA ARG A 18 -0.08 8.67 2.12
C ARG A 18 0.83 7.96 1.14
N VAL A 19 0.73 6.63 1.01
CA VAL A 19 1.48 5.88 -0.02
C VAL A 19 1.15 6.44 -1.40
N ILE A 20 -0.14 6.55 -1.73
CA ILE A 20 -0.66 7.10 -2.99
C ILE A 20 -0.16 8.53 -3.24
N ALA A 21 -0.10 9.38 -2.21
CA ALA A 21 0.38 10.76 -2.33
C ALA A 21 1.89 10.86 -2.62
N HIS A 22 2.67 9.84 -2.27
CA HIS A 22 4.12 9.82 -2.40
C HIS A 22 4.64 8.88 -3.50
N THR A 23 3.75 8.29 -4.30
CA THR A 23 4.10 7.42 -5.44
C THR A 23 3.61 8.02 -6.76
N PRO A 24 4.32 9.05 -7.28
CA PRO A 24 3.97 9.68 -8.55
C PRO A 24 4.00 8.68 -9.71
N VAL A 25 2.97 8.75 -10.57
CA VAL A 25 2.68 7.77 -11.62
C VAL A 25 3.80 7.65 -12.66
N ASP A 26 4.47 8.76 -12.95
CA ASP A 26 5.49 8.88 -13.99
C ASP A 26 6.87 8.34 -13.59
N SER A 27 7.09 8.08 -12.30
CA SER A 27 8.43 7.81 -11.76
C SER A 27 8.46 6.73 -10.68
N THR A 28 7.31 6.14 -10.35
CA THR A 28 7.22 5.05 -9.37
C THR A 28 6.31 3.94 -9.84
N VAL A 29 6.61 2.72 -9.38
CA VAL A 29 5.73 1.56 -9.47
C VAL A 29 5.36 1.12 -8.07
N VAL A 30 4.08 0.84 -7.84
CA VAL A 30 3.56 0.34 -6.55
C VAL A 30 3.16 -1.11 -6.71
N LEU A 31 3.74 -1.98 -5.89
CA LEU A 31 3.46 -3.40 -5.89
C LEU A 31 2.66 -3.76 -4.63
N ALA A 32 1.38 -4.10 -4.80
CA ALA A 32 0.54 -4.55 -3.70
C ALA A 32 0.64 -6.07 -3.56
N SER A 33 1.04 -6.54 -2.37
CA SER A 33 1.04 -7.96 -2.04
C SER A 33 -0.37 -8.55 -2.05
N THR A 34 -0.42 -9.87 -2.20
CA THR A 34 -1.66 -10.64 -2.19
C THR A 34 -2.47 -10.39 -0.93
N GLY A 35 -3.75 -10.09 -1.08
CA GLY A 35 -4.69 -9.97 0.03
C GLY A 35 -5.49 -8.68 0.01
N PHE A 36 -5.86 -8.21 1.20
CA PHE A 36 -6.76 -7.08 1.37
C PHE A 36 -6.15 -5.74 0.91
N CYS A 37 -4.85 -5.55 1.12
CA CYS A 37 -4.13 -4.32 0.78
C CYS A 37 -4.32 -3.89 -0.68
N GLY A 38 -4.18 -4.82 -1.63
CA GLY A 38 -4.38 -4.52 -3.06
C GLY A 38 -5.80 -4.07 -3.38
N ARG A 39 -6.81 -4.65 -2.73
CA ARG A 39 -8.22 -4.25 -2.90
C ARG A 39 -8.50 -2.87 -2.32
N GLU A 40 -7.85 -2.54 -1.20
CA GLU A 40 -7.97 -1.20 -0.59
C GLU A 40 -7.32 -0.13 -1.46
N LEU A 41 -6.12 -0.39 -2.00
CA LEU A 41 -5.45 0.52 -2.93
C LEU A 41 -6.27 0.73 -4.21
N TYR A 42 -6.79 -0.35 -4.80
CA TYR A 42 -7.68 -0.28 -5.97
C TYR A 42 -8.94 0.54 -5.68
N ALA A 43 -9.57 0.36 -4.51
CA ALA A 43 -10.76 1.10 -4.13
C ALA A 43 -10.48 2.58 -3.80
N LEU A 44 -9.28 2.89 -3.31
CA LEU A 44 -8.85 4.25 -3.00
C LEU A 44 -8.55 5.06 -4.27
N ASP A 45 -7.70 4.52 -5.16
CA ASP A 45 -7.31 5.18 -6.40
C ASP A 45 -6.59 4.18 -7.33
N ASP A 46 -7.34 3.59 -8.27
CA ASP A 46 -6.77 2.68 -9.28
C ASP A 46 -5.92 3.48 -10.28
N ARG A 47 -4.64 3.07 -10.44
CA ARG A 47 -3.66 3.80 -11.25
C ARG A 47 -2.82 2.87 -12.11
N PRO A 48 -2.37 3.32 -13.30
CA PRO A 48 -1.60 2.50 -14.22
C PRO A 48 -0.23 2.06 -13.68
N ASN A 49 0.28 2.71 -12.62
CA ASN A 49 1.54 2.34 -11.98
C ASN A 49 1.37 1.38 -10.79
N GLN A 50 0.17 0.82 -10.57
CA GLN A 50 -0.10 -0.11 -9.49
C GLN A 50 -0.28 -1.54 -10.02
N LEU A 51 0.47 -2.48 -9.47
CA LEU A 51 0.29 -3.91 -9.70
C LEU A 51 -0.33 -4.57 -8.47
N TYR A 52 -1.54 -5.12 -8.62
CA TYR A 52 -2.24 -5.84 -7.57
C TYR A 52 -2.01 -7.34 -7.73
N MET A 53 -1.07 -7.92 -6.99
CA MET A 53 -0.83 -9.35 -7.10
C MET A 53 -2.01 -10.16 -6.55
N VAL A 54 -2.51 -11.08 -7.37
CA VAL A 54 -3.56 -12.05 -6.99
C VAL A 54 -2.95 -13.45 -6.90
N GLY A 55 -3.24 -14.17 -5.82
CA GLY A 55 -2.64 -15.49 -5.55
C GLY A 55 -1.16 -15.39 -5.14
N SER A 56 -0.47 -16.54 -5.05
CA SER A 56 1.00 -16.58 -4.87
C SER A 56 1.55 -15.91 -3.60
N MET A 57 1.03 -16.29 -2.42
CA MET A 57 1.52 -15.77 -1.13
C MET A 57 3.05 -15.89 -1.03
N GLY A 58 3.72 -14.75 -0.85
CA GLY A 58 5.18 -14.67 -0.70
C GLY A 58 5.96 -14.38 -1.99
N CYS A 59 5.32 -14.39 -3.17
CA CYS A 59 6.04 -14.20 -4.44
C CYS A 59 6.28 -12.73 -4.82
N LEU A 60 5.74 -11.75 -4.09
CA LEU A 60 5.92 -10.33 -4.44
C LEU A 60 7.37 -9.91 -4.24
N THR A 61 8.00 -10.38 -3.16
CA THR A 61 9.38 -10.08 -2.85
C THR A 61 10.36 -10.56 -3.93
N PRO A 62 10.33 -11.84 -4.38
CA PRO A 62 11.18 -12.27 -5.50
C PRO A 62 10.78 -11.67 -6.85
N PHE A 63 9.54 -11.22 -7.03
CA PHE A 63 9.14 -10.47 -8.24
C PHE A 63 9.73 -9.05 -8.28
N ALA A 64 9.90 -8.42 -7.11
CA ALA A 64 10.41 -7.06 -6.97
C ALA A 64 11.95 -6.97 -6.87
N ALA A 65 12.63 -8.13 -6.80
CA ALA A 65 14.09 -8.23 -6.73
C ALA A 65 14.72 -8.14 -8.13
#